data_AF-A0A938KKK4-F1
#
_entry.id   AF-A0A938KKK4-F1
#
_cell.length_a   1.000
_cell.length_b   1.000
_cell.length_c   1.000
_cell.angle_alpha   90.00
_cell.angle_beta   90.00
_cell.angle_gamma   90.00
#
_symmetry.space_group_name_H-M   'P 1'
#
loop_
_entity.id
_entity.type
_entity.pdbx_description
1 polymer ?
#
loop_
_entity_poly.entity_id
_entity_poly.type
_entity_poly.pdbx_seq_one_letter_code
_entity_poly.pdbx_strand_id
1 'polypeptide(L)'
;IAAAGRRMPSPLDQLREVVAAVNVPVQAVGGLTLEQAVRTPEYGAPLVVIGAPLAVDADAFRTAEGDLAGTLRLICDRVHRYGEVPVRTRVPS
;
A
#
# COMPACT_ATOMS: atom_id res chain seq x y z
N ILE A 1 17.70 -12.68 11.37
CA ILE A 1 16.37 -13.04 10.81
C ILE A 1 16.52 -13.61 9.39
N ALA A 2 17.12 -12.90 8.42
CA ALA A 2 17.45 -13.47 7.10
C ALA A 2 18.42 -14.67 7.17
N ALA A 3 19.41 -14.61 8.08
CA ALA A 3 20.38 -15.69 8.31
C ALA A 3 19.80 -16.99 8.90
N ALA A 4 18.52 -17.02 9.28
CA ALA A 4 17.83 -18.19 9.83
C ALA A 4 16.90 -18.89 8.82
N GLY A 5 16.94 -18.51 7.53
CA GLY A 5 16.08 -19.06 6.49
C GLY A 5 14.58 -18.71 6.63
N ARG A 6 14.23 -17.80 7.54
CA ARG A 6 12.85 -17.37 7.77
C ARG A 6 12.48 -16.28 6.77
N ARG A 7 11.23 -16.32 6.29
CA ARG A 7 10.66 -15.24 5.47
C ARG A 7 10.88 -13.90 6.16
N MET A 8 11.40 -12.93 5.42
CA MET A 8 11.51 -11.55 5.89
C MET A 8 10.10 -11.02 6.19
N PRO A 9 9.85 -10.45 7.38
CA PRO A 9 8.54 -9.89 7.71
C PRO A 9 8.20 -8.77 6.73
N SER A 10 6.98 -8.80 6.21
CA SER A 10 6.45 -7.76 5.34
C SER A 10 5.76 -6.70 6.19
N PRO A 11 5.84 -5.40 5.82
CA PRO A 11 4.98 -4.38 6.43
C PRO A 11 3.48 -4.68 6.33
N LEU A 12 3.06 -5.53 5.39
CA LEU A 12 1.66 -5.97 5.26
C LEU A 12 1.21 -6.96 6.34
N ASP A 13 2.15 -7.67 7.00
CA ASP A 13 1.81 -8.77 7.92
C ASP A 13 1.02 -8.27 9.14
N GLN A 14 1.29 -7.03 9.59
CA GLN A 14 0.67 -6.42 10.78
C GLN A 14 -0.30 -5.28 10.45
N LEU A 15 -0.51 -4.96 9.17
CA LEU A 15 -1.25 -3.76 8.78
C LEU A 15 -2.71 -3.78 9.29
N ARG A 16 -3.36 -4.94 9.30
CA ARG A 16 -4.73 -5.08 9.85
C ARG A 16 -4.79 -4.79 11.34
N GLU A 17 -3.79 -5.22 12.10
CA GLU A 17 -3.72 -5.01 13.55
C GLU A 17 -3.54 -3.52 13.85
N VAL A 18 -2.67 -2.85 13.08
CA VAL A 18 -2.47 -1.39 13.19
C VAL A 18 -3.77 -0.63 12.86
N VAL A 19 -4.44 -0.97 11.76
CA VAL A 19 -5.73 -0.37 11.39
C VAL A 19 -6.79 -0.60 12.48
N ALA A 20 -6.84 -1.80 13.06
CA ALA A 20 -7.79 -2.09 14.13
C ALA A 20 -7.48 -1.31 15.41
N ALA A 21 -6.21 -0.98 15.68
CA ALA A 21 -5.79 -0.33 16.91
C ALA A 21 -6.06 1.18 16.96
N VAL A 22 -6.34 1.83 15.82
CA VAL A 22 -6.44 3.30 15.74
C VAL A 22 -7.79 3.78 15.20
N ASN A 23 -8.15 5.02 15.56
CA ASN A 23 -9.35 5.72 15.06
C ASN A 23 -8.99 6.87 14.10
N VAL A 24 -7.81 6.79 13.48
CA VAL A 24 -7.33 7.77 12.49
C VAL A 24 -7.04 7.03 11.17
N PRO A 25 -7.17 7.69 10.01
CA PRO A 25 -6.85 7.08 8.73
C PRO A 25 -5.40 6.56 8.72
N VAL A 26 -5.23 5.28 8.41
CA VAL A 26 -3.90 4.66 8.28
C VAL A 26 -3.38 4.83 6.86
N GLN A 27 -2.11 5.22 6.75
CA GLN A 27 -1.39 5.30 5.50
C GLN A 27 -0.18 4.36 5.55
N ALA A 28 -0.17 3.33 4.72
CA ALA A 28 0.94 2.39 4.65
C ALA A 28 2.06 2.96 3.76
N VAL A 29 3.26 3.14 4.33
CA VAL A 29 4.43 3.72 3.65
C VAL A 29 5.70 2.89 3.90
N GLY A 30 6.64 2.89 2.94
CA GLY A 30 8.01 2.38 3.10
C GLY A 30 8.18 0.88 2.83
N GLY A 31 9.17 0.52 2.01
CA GLY A 31 9.57 -0.87 1.76
C GLY A 31 8.55 -1.73 1.00
N LEU A 32 7.55 -1.11 0.37
CA LEU A 32 6.54 -1.80 -0.43
C LEU A 32 6.90 -1.73 -1.91
N THR A 33 6.76 -2.85 -2.60
CA THR A 33 6.62 -2.87 -4.06
C THR A 33 5.34 -2.14 -4.47
N LEU A 34 5.25 -1.75 -5.74
CA LEU A 34 4.04 -1.11 -6.26
C LEU A 34 2.80 -2.01 -6.07
N GLU A 35 2.92 -3.31 -6.36
CA GLU A 35 1.84 -4.27 -6.19
C GLU A 35 1.41 -4.44 -4.72
N GLN A 36 2.34 -4.32 -3.77
CA GLN A 36 1.98 -4.31 -2.35
C GLN A 36 1.26 -3.03 -1.96
N ALA A 37 1.74 -1.87 -2.44
CA ALA A 37 1.14 -0.58 -2.11
C ALA A 37 -0.30 -0.46 -2.61
N VAL A 38 -0.60 -0.89 -3.85
CA VAL A 38 -1.98 -0.88 -4.38
C VAL A 38 -2.92 -1.86 -3.68
N ARG A 39 -2.40 -2.79 -2.88
CA ARG A 39 -3.20 -3.76 -2.12
C ARG A 39 -3.45 -3.35 -0.67
N THR A 40 -2.81 -2.28 -0.17
CA THR A 40 -3.02 -1.84 1.22
C THR A 40 -4.48 -1.50 1.58
N PRO A 41 -5.37 -1.08 0.64
CA PRO A 41 -6.80 -0.97 0.93
C PRO A 41 -7.45 -2.29 1.37
N GLU A 42 -7.00 -3.44 0.85
CA GLU A 42 -7.49 -4.77 1.27
C GLU A 42 -7.27 -5.00 2.77
N TYR A 43 -6.31 -4.32 3.37
CA TYR A 43 -5.90 -4.42 4.78
C TYR A 43 -6.54 -3.33 5.66
N GLY A 44 -7.36 -2.45 5.08
CA GLY A 44 -8.06 -1.37 5.77
C GLY A 44 -7.29 -0.06 5.87
N ALA A 45 -6.16 0.09 5.15
CA ALA A 45 -5.49 1.38 5.02
C ALA A 45 -6.18 2.20 3.92
N PRO A 46 -6.88 3.30 4.25
CA PRO A 46 -7.61 4.10 3.27
C PRO A 46 -6.71 4.93 2.35
N LEU A 47 -5.44 5.12 2.70
CA LEU A 47 -4.50 5.95 1.95
C LEU A 47 -3.33 5.12 1.44
N VAL A 48 -3.02 5.30 0.15
CA VAL A 48 -1.91 4.65 -0.55
C VAL A 48 -0.87 5.69 -0.91
N VAL A 49 0.39 5.44 -0.59
CA VAL A 49 1.52 6.29 -1.00
C VAL A 49 2.45 5.49 -1.88
N ILE A 50 2.73 6.05 -3.05
CA ILE A 50 3.74 5.52 -3.95
C ILE A 50 4.91 6.52 -3.98
N GLY A 51 6.10 6.03 -3.60
CA GLY A 51 7.31 6.84 -3.49
C GLY A 51 8.43 6.29 -4.34
N ALA A 52 9.52 5.84 -3.69
CA ALA A 52 10.73 5.32 -4.35
C ALA A 52 10.48 4.32 -5.51
N PRO A 53 9.50 3.39 -5.45
CA PRO A 53 9.23 2.49 -6.58
C PRO A 53 8.80 3.17 -7.89
N LEU A 54 8.34 4.43 -7.86
CA LEU A 54 8.10 5.22 -9.08
C LEU A 54 9.36 5.97 -9.57
N ALA A 55 10.35 6.15 -8.70
CA ALA A 55 11.58 6.88 -8.98
C ALA A 55 12.73 5.96 -9.43
N VAL A 56 12.73 4.70 -8.99
CA VAL A 56 13.74 3.68 -9.31
C VAL A 56 13.02 2.42 -9.75
N ASP A 57 13.13 2.10 -11.03
CA ASP A 57 12.63 0.90 -11.67
C ASP A 57 13.22 -0.35 -11.00
N ALA A 58 12.50 -0.94 -10.04
CA ALA A 58 13.01 -2.03 -9.23
C ALA A 58 11.91 -3.05 -8.89
N ASP A 59 11.35 -3.68 -9.93
CA ASP A 59 10.50 -4.90 -9.84
C ASP A 59 8.97 -4.70 -9.85
N ALA A 60 8.47 -3.64 -10.47
CA ALA A 60 7.05 -3.48 -10.82
C ALA A 60 6.84 -3.12 -12.30
N PHE A 61 5.83 -3.75 -12.91
CA PHE A 61 5.24 -3.53 -14.25
C PHE A 61 6.05 -2.65 -15.22
N ARG A 62 6.77 -3.33 -16.12
CA ARG A 62 7.53 -2.79 -17.25
C ARG A 62 6.92 -1.49 -17.80
N THR A 63 7.66 -0.39 -17.64
CA THR A 63 7.51 0.77 -18.50
C THR A 63 7.91 0.35 -19.90
N ALA A 64 6.92 0.09 -20.76
CA ALA A 64 7.16 0.29 -22.17
C ALA A 64 7.38 1.81 -22.33
N GLU A 65 8.64 2.22 -22.41
CA GLU A 65 9.04 3.55 -22.89
C GLU A 65 8.29 4.75 -22.24
N GLY A 66 8.50 5.00 -20.96
CA GLY A 66 8.30 6.35 -20.40
C GLY A 66 6.87 6.86 -20.18
N ASP A 67 5.82 6.03 -20.23
CA ASP A 67 4.44 6.47 -19.91
C ASP A 67 4.14 6.47 -18.39
N LEU A 68 4.71 7.44 -17.68
CA LEU A 68 4.41 7.67 -16.27
C LEU A 68 2.92 8.00 -16.04
N ALA A 69 2.30 8.75 -16.95
CA ALA A 69 0.91 9.15 -16.80
C ALA A 69 -0.05 7.95 -16.89
N GLY A 70 0.16 7.04 -17.84
CA GLY A 70 -0.57 5.78 -17.94
C GLY A 70 -0.37 4.89 -16.71
N THR A 71 0.86 4.85 -16.18
CA THR A 71 1.16 4.10 -14.95
C THR A 71 0.40 4.64 -13.74
N LEU A 72 0.40 5.97 -13.55
CA LEU A 72 -0.36 6.62 -12.48
C LEU A 72 -1.86 6.40 -12.63
N ARG A 73 -2.40 6.45 -13.86
CA ARG A 73 -3.82 6.11 -14.12
C ARG A 73 -4.15 4.69 -13.72
N LEU A 74 -3.31 3.71 -14.10
CA LEU A 74 -3.51 2.30 -13.75
C LEU A 74 -3.51 2.09 -12.22
N ILE A 75 -2.60 2.76 -11.52
CA ILE A 75 -2.53 2.74 -10.05
C ILE A 75 -3.83 3.29 -9.46
N CYS A 76 -4.25 4.49 -9.89
CA CYS A 76 -5.48 5.12 -9.44
C CYS A 76 -6.69 4.22 -9.69
N ASP A 77 -6.84 3.66 -10.88
CA ASP A 77 -7.95 2.77 -11.22
C ASP A 77 -8.00 1.54 -10.32
N ARG A 78 -6.83 0.98 -9.99
CA ARG A 78 -6.75 -0.19 -9.12
C ARG A 78 -7.08 0.14 -7.67
N VAL A 79 -6.64 1.30 -7.17
CA VAL A 79 -6.96 1.77 -5.82
C VAL A 79 -8.45 2.15 -5.71
N HIS A 80 -9.00 2.85 -6.70
CA HIS A 80 -10.41 3.25 -6.70
C HIS A 80 -11.38 2.06 -6.78
N ARG A 81 -10.96 0.90 -7.32
CA ARG A 81 -11.78 -0.33 -7.34
C ARG A 81 -12.09 -0.89 -5.95
N TYR A 82 -11.34 -0.53 -4.91
CA TYR A 82 -11.69 -0.94 -3.54
C TYR A 82 -12.87 -0.13 -2.97
N GLY A 83 -13.26 0.97 -3.61
CA GLY A 83 -14.27 1.89 -3.10
C GLY A 83 -13.83 2.58 -1.81
N GLU A 84 -14.81 3.07 -1.06
CA GLU A 84 -14.56 3.72 0.23
C GLU A 84 -14.09 2.70 1.28
N VAL A 85 -12.87 2.89 1.80
CA VAL A 85 -12.31 2.08 2.88
C VAL A 85 -12.77 2.67 4.22
N PRO A 86 -13.52 1.93 5.06
CA PRO A 86 -14.04 2.48 6.31
C PRO A 86 -12.93 2.90 7.27
N VAL A 87 -13.05 4.12 7.81
CA VAL A 87 -12.20 4.62 8.89
C VAL A 87 -12.96 4.51 10.20
N ARG A 88 -12.36 3.91 11.23
CA ARG A 88 -12.96 3.89 12.56
C ARG A 88 -13.05 5.32 13.09
N THR A 89 -14.26 5.79 13.30
CA THR A 89 -14.50 7.05 14.01
C THR A 89 -14.58 6.77 15.50
N ARG A 90 -14.01 7.68 16.31
CA ARG A 90 -14.21 7.62 17.75
C ARG A 90 -15.69 7.92 18.03
N VAL A 91 -16.40 7.00 18.67
CA VAL A 91 -17.71 7.32 19.25
C VAL A 91 -17.44 8.31 20.41
N PRO A 92 -18.04 9.51 20.40
CA PRO A 92 -17.91 10.44 21.51
C PRO A 92 -18.43 9.76 22.79
N SER A 93 -17.63 9.81 23.85
CA SER A 93 -18.00 9.38 25.21
C SER A 93 -19.04 10.30 25.83
#